data_AF-A0A934SEC4-F1
#
_entry.id   AF-A0A934SEC4-F1
#
_cell.length_a   1.000
_cell.length_b   1.000
_cell.length_c   1.000
_cell.angle_alpha   90.00
_cell.angle_beta   90.00
_cell.angle_gamma   90.00
#
_symmetry.space_group_name_H-M   'P 1'
#
loop_
_entity.id
_entity.type
_entity.pdbx_description
1 polymer ?
#
loop_
_entity_poly.entity_id
_entity_poly.type
_entity_poly.pdbx_seq_one_letter_code
_entity_poly.pdbx_strand_id
1 'polypeptide(L)'
;MDLIIQADARNSVGFSMPFAGFEYLNFFTAGQMGRNLVPGAVQPSIVGAPDQEPGYISCTGQVDFVDTAVLETGVAMTLVTVSRLRGAQNSMFLGNYSGSSPGNPGLSLYGVASSNLVKGGAAGTAIVGPTVAGAADGWAFRALRVDNADVRVDDLTNETTDSVAIPGGTRVMNTHATLKIGSSHTSFPGQCDIAAAAIIRRRISDTELAALYQRMKVSAGMDGISI
;
A
#
# COMPACT_ATOMS: atom_id res chain seq x y z
N MET A 1 35.19 2.18 6.61
CA MET A 1 34.87 3.44 5.92
C MET A 1 33.59 3.19 5.13
N ASP A 2 32.45 3.07 5.81
CA ASP A 2 31.19 2.56 5.22
C ASP A 2 29.95 3.22 5.84
N LEU A 3 29.96 4.53 6.02
CA LEU A 3 28.79 5.24 6.59
C LEU A 3 28.12 6.25 5.65
N ILE A 4 28.63 6.42 4.43
CA ILE A 4 28.16 7.51 3.54
C ILE A 4 27.16 7.02 2.48
N ILE A 5 27.05 5.72 2.21
CA ILE A 5 26.13 5.18 1.19
C ILE A 5 24.69 4.98 1.72
N GLN A 6 24.50 4.81 3.04
CA GLN A 6 23.17 4.47 3.58
C GLN A 6 22.22 5.67 3.75
N ALA A 7 22.73 6.88 4.01
CA ALA A 7 21.90 8.07 4.18
C ALA A 7 21.27 8.58 2.85
N ASP A 8 21.87 8.23 1.70
CA ASP A 8 21.45 8.72 0.39
C ASP A 8 20.26 7.95 -0.22
N ALA A 9 19.89 6.80 0.36
CA ALA A 9 18.78 5.99 -0.14
C ALA A 9 17.39 6.64 0.05
N ARG A 10 17.27 7.69 0.88
CA ARG A 10 16.00 8.31 1.28
C ARG A 10 15.79 9.75 0.81
N ASN A 11 16.86 10.52 0.61
CA ASN A 11 16.77 11.97 0.47
C ASN A 11 17.03 12.52 -0.93
N SER A 12 17.69 11.79 -1.83
CA SER A 12 17.85 12.21 -3.22
C SER A 12 18.47 11.08 -4.06
N VAL A 13 17.94 10.77 -5.25
CA VAL A 13 18.64 10.08 -6.36
C VAL A 13 19.21 8.64 -6.10
N GLY A 14 19.28 8.15 -4.86
CA GLY A 14 19.96 6.89 -4.49
C GLY A 14 19.07 5.66 -4.33
N PHE A 15 17.74 5.79 -4.31
CA PHE A 15 16.86 4.61 -4.41
C PHE A 15 16.85 4.10 -5.85
N SER A 16 17.71 3.14 -6.14
CA SER A 16 17.59 2.36 -7.37
C SER A 16 16.38 1.44 -7.25
N MET A 17 15.35 1.72 -8.06
CA MET A 17 14.20 0.83 -8.17
C MET A 17 14.69 -0.57 -8.55
N PRO A 18 14.27 -1.62 -7.82
CA PRO A 18 14.74 -2.98 -8.10
C PRO A 18 14.26 -3.50 -9.46
N PHE A 19 13.24 -2.86 -10.06
CA PHE A 19 12.67 -3.19 -11.37
C PHE A 19 11.82 -2.01 -11.89
N ALA A 20 11.38 -2.09 -13.15
CA ALA A 20 10.52 -1.08 -13.77
C ALA A 20 9.01 -1.30 -13.52
N GLY A 21 8.22 -0.24 -13.67
CA GLY A 21 6.75 -0.26 -13.61
C GLY A 21 6.13 0.40 -12.38
N PHE A 22 6.93 1.09 -11.56
CA PHE A 22 6.41 1.91 -10.47
C PHE A 22 5.66 3.13 -11.03
N GLU A 23 4.50 3.40 -10.44
CA GLU A 23 3.70 4.63 -10.63
C GLU A 23 3.82 5.55 -9.40
N TYR A 24 4.02 4.94 -8.23
CA TYR A 24 4.26 5.64 -6.98
C TYR A 24 5.28 4.87 -6.13
N LEU A 25 6.13 5.62 -5.44
CA LEU A 25 6.96 5.12 -4.36
C LEU A 25 7.24 6.25 -3.38
N ASN A 26 7.06 6.01 -2.09
CA ASN A 26 7.55 6.91 -1.06
C ASN A 26 7.99 6.14 0.19
N PHE A 27 9.04 6.68 0.83
CA PHE A 27 9.44 6.36 2.19
C PHE A 27 9.07 7.56 3.05
N PHE A 28 8.12 7.36 3.94
CA PHE A 28 7.57 8.41 4.75
C PHE A 28 8.53 8.75 5.89
N THR A 29 8.75 10.03 6.10
CA THR A 29 9.48 10.60 7.24
C THR A 29 9.10 12.08 7.34
N ALA A 30 9.59 12.77 8.36
CA ALA A 30 9.26 14.17 8.61
C ALA A 30 9.55 15.05 7.37
N GLY A 31 8.54 15.79 6.92
CA GLY A 31 8.61 16.71 5.78
C GLY A 31 8.56 16.06 4.39
N GLN A 32 8.32 14.75 4.31
CA GLN A 32 8.51 13.97 3.08
C GLN A 32 7.25 13.26 2.55
N MET A 33 6.08 13.63 3.07
CA MET A 33 4.78 13.04 2.72
C MET A 33 4.34 13.35 1.27
N GLY A 34 4.62 14.55 0.78
CA GLY A 34 4.19 15.04 -0.54
C GLY A 34 5.08 14.59 -1.70
N ARG A 35 5.85 13.50 -1.53
CA ARG A 35 6.82 13.04 -2.53
C ARG A 35 6.34 11.80 -3.27
N ASN A 36 6.69 11.74 -4.55
CA ASN A 36 6.73 10.53 -5.35
C ASN A 36 8.16 10.36 -5.88
N LEU A 37 8.83 9.29 -5.44
CA LEU A 37 10.22 8.97 -5.82
C LEU A 37 10.32 8.38 -7.24
N VAL A 38 9.19 8.18 -7.93
CA VAL A 38 9.19 7.74 -9.32
C VAL A 38 9.58 8.90 -10.25
N PRO A 39 10.67 8.79 -11.04
CA PRO A 39 11.10 9.86 -11.93
C PRO A 39 9.99 10.27 -12.92
N GLY A 40 9.69 11.56 -12.97
CA GLY A 40 8.68 12.13 -13.88
C GLY A 40 7.23 11.88 -13.46
N ALA A 41 6.98 11.20 -12.34
CA ALA A 41 5.63 10.96 -11.86
C ALA A 41 5.04 12.20 -11.18
N VAL A 42 3.71 12.28 -11.22
CA VAL A 42 2.94 13.32 -10.52
C VAL A 42 3.17 13.19 -9.01
N GLN A 43 3.36 14.33 -8.36
CA GLN A 43 3.50 14.39 -6.90
C GLN A 43 2.11 14.24 -6.26
N PRO A 44 2.00 13.50 -5.15
CA PRO A 44 0.73 13.30 -4.47
C PRO A 44 0.22 14.60 -3.84
N SER A 45 -1.09 14.69 -3.61
CA SER A 45 -1.67 15.72 -2.76
C SER A 45 -1.88 15.19 -1.34
N ILE A 46 -1.68 16.07 -0.36
CA ILE A 46 -1.93 15.78 1.05
C ILE A 46 -3.32 16.33 1.36
N VAL A 47 -4.18 15.50 1.93
CA VAL A 47 -5.52 15.87 2.38
C VAL A 47 -5.53 15.88 3.90
N GLY A 48 -6.06 16.96 4.49
CA GLY A 48 -6.05 17.17 5.93
C GLY A 48 -4.66 17.51 6.46
N ALA A 49 -4.37 17.03 7.67
CA ALA A 49 -3.09 17.19 8.33
C ALA A 49 -2.65 15.85 8.98
N PRO A 50 -2.25 14.84 8.18
CA PRO A 50 -1.75 13.58 8.72
C PRO A 50 -0.52 13.84 9.61
N ASP A 51 -0.50 13.22 10.79
CA ASP A 51 0.62 13.38 11.71
C ASP A 51 1.88 12.82 11.07
N GLN A 52 3.00 13.53 11.24
CA GLN A 52 4.28 13.12 10.71
C GLN A 52 5.20 12.78 11.86
N GLU A 53 5.70 11.55 11.85
CA GLU A 53 6.65 11.04 12.82
C GLU A 53 7.96 10.70 12.12
N PRO A 54 9.07 10.57 12.86
CA PRO A 54 10.29 10.01 12.31
C PRO A 54 10.01 8.62 11.72
N GLY A 55 10.00 8.54 10.40
CA GLY A 55 9.86 7.29 9.64
C GLY A 55 8.46 6.83 9.27
N TYR A 56 7.42 7.57 9.61
CA TYR A 56 6.07 7.25 9.15
C TYR A 56 5.13 8.46 9.19
N ILE A 57 3.97 8.28 8.55
CA ILE A 57 2.82 9.17 8.71
C ILE A 57 1.69 8.43 9.41
N SER A 58 0.88 9.17 10.15
CA SER A 58 -0.34 8.65 10.76
C SER A 58 -1.54 9.22 10.01
N CYS A 59 -2.37 8.33 9.47
CA CYS A 59 -3.55 8.68 8.70
C CYS A 59 -4.81 8.40 9.50
N THR A 60 -5.83 9.24 9.29
CA THR A 60 -7.20 9.04 9.78
C THR A 60 -8.11 9.00 8.56
N GLY A 61 -8.80 7.89 8.34
CA GLY A 61 -9.56 7.69 7.11
C GLY A 61 -10.55 8.83 6.81
N GLN A 62 -10.65 9.19 5.53
CA GLN A 62 -11.42 10.33 5.00
C GLN A 62 -11.02 11.74 5.47
N VAL A 63 -10.19 11.88 6.51
CA VAL A 63 -9.81 13.19 7.06
C VAL A 63 -8.36 13.52 6.72
N ASP A 64 -7.45 12.63 7.08
CA ASP A 64 -6.01 12.81 7.00
C ASP A 64 -5.39 11.68 6.19
N PHE A 65 -5.04 11.95 4.94
CA PHE A 65 -4.49 10.94 4.03
C PHE A 65 -3.67 11.54 2.88
N VAL A 66 -3.05 10.67 2.08
CA VAL A 66 -2.33 11.06 0.86
C VAL A 66 -3.08 10.54 -0.36
N ASP A 67 -3.42 11.44 -1.30
CA ASP A 67 -3.95 11.08 -2.61
C ASP A 67 -2.80 10.98 -3.60
N THR A 68 -2.59 9.79 -4.16
CA THR A 68 -1.39 9.51 -4.97
C THR A 68 -1.46 10.08 -6.38
N ALA A 69 -2.62 10.57 -6.81
CA ALA A 69 -2.93 10.89 -8.22
C ALA A 69 -2.84 9.69 -9.20
N VAL A 70 -2.54 8.48 -8.70
CA VAL A 70 -2.45 7.27 -9.54
C VAL A 70 -3.83 6.65 -9.69
N LEU A 71 -4.24 6.42 -10.93
CA LEU A 71 -5.45 5.66 -11.28
C LEU A 71 -5.11 4.19 -11.53
N GLU A 72 -6.11 3.32 -11.40
CA GLU A 72 -5.98 1.97 -11.97
C GLU A 72 -5.96 2.06 -13.51
N THR A 73 -4.81 1.73 -14.10
CA THR A 73 -4.58 1.77 -15.56
C THR A 73 -4.18 0.40 -16.09
N GLY A 74 -5.01 -0.62 -15.84
CA GLY A 74 -4.78 -1.96 -16.36
C GLY A 74 -5.27 -3.08 -15.45
N VAL A 75 -5.55 -4.23 -16.06
CA VAL A 75 -6.13 -5.39 -15.37
C VAL A 75 -5.22 -5.98 -14.30
N ALA A 76 -3.91 -5.65 -14.32
CA ALA A 76 -2.95 -6.08 -13.31
C ALA A 76 -2.33 -4.89 -12.57
N MET A 77 -2.13 -5.03 -11.25
CA MET A 77 -1.54 -4.00 -10.40
C MET A 77 -0.97 -4.63 -9.14
N THR A 78 0.04 -3.98 -8.54
CA THR A 78 0.53 -4.33 -7.20
C THR A 78 0.52 -3.09 -6.31
N LEU A 79 -0.08 -3.20 -5.14
CA LEU A 79 -0.03 -2.21 -4.06
C LEU A 79 0.85 -2.76 -2.95
N VAL A 80 1.74 -1.94 -2.39
CA VAL A 80 2.63 -2.35 -1.30
C VAL A 80 2.64 -1.29 -0.22
N THR A 81 2.62 -1.70 1.05
CA THR A 81 2.79 -0.81 2.20
C THR A 81 3.67 -1.45 3.27
N VAL A 82 4.45 -0.62 3.98
CA VAL A 82 4.90 -0.94 5.34
C VAL A 82 3.97 -0.20 6.29
N SER A 83 3.16 -0.93 7.03
CA SER A 83 2.04 -0.34 7.78
C SER A 83 1.76 -1.00 9.12
N ARG A 84 0.95 -0.35 9.95
CA ARG A 84 0.24 -0.94 11.09
C ARG A 84 -1.09 -0.21 11.34
N LEU A 85 -2.05 -0.87 11.98
CA LEU A 85 -3.24 -0.23 12.52
C LEU A 85 -2.92 0.55 13.78
N ARG A 86 -3.71 1.59 14.01
CA ARG A 86 -3.77 2.31 15.28
C ARG A 86 -5.17 2.13 15.85
N GLY A 87 -5.27 1.35 16.91
CA GLY A 87 -6.53 1.09 17.61
C GLY A 87 -7.41 0.02 16.97
N ALA A 88 -8.68 -0.01 17.41
CA ALA A 88 -9.59 -1.12 17.19
C ALA A 88 -10.57 -0.96 16.02
N GLN A 89 -10.32 -0.03 15.10
CA GLN A 89 -11.17 0.19 13.92
C GLN A 89 -10.47 -0.23 12.63
N ASN A 90 -11.25 -0.68 11.66
CA ASN A 90 -10.72 -1.02 10.33
C ASN A 90 -10.20 0.26 9.65
N SER A 91 -8.99 0.19 9.10
CA SER A 91 -8.35 1.31 8.41
C SER A 91 -7.78 0.87 7.08
N MET A 92 -7.95 1.69 6.05
CA MET A 92 -7.37 1.47 4.73
C MET A 92 -5.91 1.86 4.76
N PHE A 93 -5.00 0.96 4.38
CA PHE A 93 -3.59 1.29 4.19
C PHE A 93 -3.37 1.91 2.82
N LEU A 94 -3.89 1.27 1.76
CA LEU A 94 -3.76 1.74 0.39
C LEU A 94 -4.89 1.19 -0.48
N GLY A 95 -5.60 2.06 -1.20
CA GLY A 95 -6.66 1.62 -2.10
C GLY A 95 -7.46 2.76 -2.71
N ASN A 96 -8.39 2.42 -3.60
CA ASN A 96 -9.32 3.34 -4.23
C ASN A 96 -10.76 2.79 -4.26
N TYR A 97 -11.05 1.81 -3.41
CA TYR A 97 -12.38 1.26 -3.25
C TYR A 97 -13.42 2.36 -2.96
N SER A 98 -14.50 2.36 -3.76
CA SER A 98 -15.58 3.35 -3.70
C SER A 98 -16.93 2.77 -3.29
N GLY A 99 -17.04 1.46 -3.03
CA GLY A 99 -18.24 0.82 -2.48
C GLY A 99 -18.52 -0.56 -3.06
N SER A 100 -19.60 -1.19 -2.62
CA SER A 100 -19.96 -2.56 -3.04
C SER A 100 -21.00 -2.60 -4.17
N SER A 101 -21.51 -1.43 -4.59
CA SER A 101 -22.50 -1.35 -5.66
C SER A 101 -21.90 -1.71 -7.01
N PRO A 102 -22.66 -2.34 -7.92
CA PRO A 102 -22.24 -2.50 -9.31
C PRO A 102 -21.83 -1.15 -9.89
N GLY A 103 -20.60 -1.04 -10.39
CA GLY A 103 -20.04 0.21 -10.91
C GLY A 103 -19.17 1.02 -9.94
N ASN A 104 -19.03 0.60 -8.67
CA ASN A 104 -18.10 1.18 -7.69
C ASN A 104 -16.94 0.21 -7.36
N PRO A 105 -16.13 -0.21 -8.35
CA PRO A 105 -15.01 -1.12 -8.15
C PRO A 105 -13.90 -0.51 -7.27
N GLY A 106 -12.86 -1.29 -7.01
CA GLY A 106 -11.57 -0.75 -6.58
C GLY A 106 -10.77 -1.73 -5.75
N LEU A 107 -9.50 -1.39 -5.57
CA LEU A 107 -8.59 -2.12 -4.71
C LEU A 107 -8.66 -1.61 -3.28
N SER A 108 -8.48 -2.55 -2.35
CA SER A 108 -8.41 -2.29 -0.93
C SER A 108 -7.27 -3.12 -0.35
N LEU A 109 -6.30 -2.47 0.28
CA LEU A 109 -5.34 -3.08 1.20
C LEU A 109 -5.63 -2.45 2.56
N TYR A 110 -6.31 -3.17 3.46
CA TYR A 110 -6.77 -2.61 4.74
C TYR A 110 -6.53 -3.57 5.90
N GLY A 111 -6.44 -3.04 7.11
CA GLY A 111 -6.39 -3.83 8.34
C GLY A 111 -7.75 -3.94 9.02
N VAL A 112 -7.96 -5.05 9.73
CA VAL A 112 -9.12 -5.30 10.61
C VAL A 112 -8.61 -5.42 12.05
N ALA A 113 -9.33 -4.85 13.01
CA ALA A 113 -8.84 -4.75 14.38
C ALA A 113 -8.92 -6.04 15.22
N SER A 114 -9.83 -6.95 14.87
CA SER A 114 -10.06 -8.20 15.63
C SER A 114 -9.28 -9.41 15.10
N SER A 115 -8.49 -9.22 14.04
CA SER A 115 -7.67 -10.23 13.37
C SER A 115 -6.79 -9.55 12.30
N ASN A 116 -5.52 -9.92 12.10
CA ASN A 116 -4.86 -9.59 10.83
C ASN A 116 -5.68 -10.23 9.75
N LEU A 117 -6.37 -9.43 8.95
CA LEU A 117 -6.91 -9.90 7.70
C LEU A 117 -6.75 -8.74 6.74
N VAL A 118 -5.63 -8.76 6.01
CA VAL A 118 -5.44 -7.88 4.87
C VAL A 118 -6.35 -8.39 3.76
N LYS A 119 -7.40 -7.64 3.44
CA LYS A 119 -8.45 -8.07 2.50
C LYS A 119 -8.36 -7.29 1.19
N GLY A 120 -8.04 -7.98 0.11
CA GLY A 120 -8.00 -7.45 -1.26
C GLY A 120 -9.37 -7.37 -1.93
N GLY A 121 -9.87 -6.17 -2.25
CA GLY A 121 -11.10 -6.04 -3.05
C GLY A 121 -10.84 -6.25 -4.55
N ALA A 122 -11.67 -7.08 -5.21
CA ALA A 122 -11.89 -7.06 -6.66
C ALA A 122 -13.39 -7.17 -6.95
N ALA A 123 -13.82 -6.66 -8.10
CA ALA A 123 -14.96 -5.76 -8.16
C ALA A 123 -16.31 -6.27 -8.71
N GLY A 124 -17.35 -5.41 -8.62
CA GLY A 124 -18.64 -5.50 -9.33
C GLY A 124 -19.66 -6.45 -8.70
N THR A 125 -19.17 -7.48 -8.05
CA THR A 125 -19.84 -8.29 -7.02
C THR A 125 -18.78 -8.47 -5.96
N ALA A 126 -19.04 -8.10 -4.70
CA ALA A 126 -18.00 -8.09 -3.67
C ALA A 126 -17.32 -9.45 -3.57
N ILE A 127 -16.07 -9.56 -4.05
CA ILE A 127 -15.24 -10.71 -3.75
C ILE A 127 -14.76 -10.52 -2.32
N VAL A 128 -15.06 -11.47 -1.44
CA VAL A 128 -14.37 -11.55 -0.15
C VAL A 128 -12.91 -11.85 -0.48
N GLY A 129 -12.07 -10.83 -0.36
CA GLY A 129 -10.66 -10.91 -0.71
C GLY A 129 -9.91 -11.98 0.09
N PRO A 130 -8.73 -12.39 -0.39
CA PRO A 130 -7.82 -13.22 0.39
C PRO A 130 -7.50 -12.56 1.71
N THR A 131 -7.07 -13.36 2.67
CA THR A 131 -6.93 -12.97 4.06
C THR A 131 -5.71 -13.67 4.67
N VAL A 132 -4.72 -12.90 5.10
CA VAL A 132 -3.52 -13.40 5.80
C VAL A 132 -3.57 -13.09 7.29
N ALA A 133 -3.18 -14.05 8.14
CA ALA A 133 -3.25 -13.99 9.61
C ALA A 133 -2.05 -13.28 10.29
N GLY A 134 -2.15 -13.01 11.61
CA GLY A 134 -1.17 -12.28 12.48
C GLY A 134 -1.74 -11.06 13.28
N ALA A 135 -0.88 -10.11 13.70
CA ALA A 135 -1.25 -8.91 14.48
C ALA A 135 -1.19 -7.58 13.68
N ALA A 136 -2.32 -6.85 13.60
CA ALA A 136 -2.52 -5.77 12.61
C ALA A 136 -1.95 -4.45 13.10
N ASP A 137 -1.79 -4.34 14.41
CA ASP A 137 -1.12 -3.29 15.17
C ASP A 137 0.42 -3.40 15.13
N GLY A 138 0.96 -4.52 14.65
CA GLY A 138 2.37 -4.70 14.34
C GLY A 138 2.75 -4.10 12.99
N TRP A 139 3.95 -3.49 12.93
CA TRP A 139 4.58 -3.12 11.67
C TRP A 139 4.78 -4.35 10.81
N ALA A 140 4.32 -4.31 9.56
CA ALA A 140 4.56 -5.37 8.60
C ALA A 140 4.64 -4.83 7.17
N PHE A 141 5.41 -5.53 6.35
CA PHE A 141 5.39 -5.38 4.90
C PHE A 141 4.22 -6.17 4.31
N ARG A 142 3.32 -5.48 3.62
CA ARG A 142 2.11 -6.06 3.03
C ARG A 142 2.04 -5.70 1.55
N ALA A 143 1.65 -6.66 0.73
CA ALA A 143 1.40 -6.46 -0.69
C ALA A 143 0.05 -7.03 -1.11
N LEU A 144 -0.65 -6.29 -1.96
CA LEU A 144 -1.81 -6.74 -2.72
C LEU A 144 -1.39 -6.87 -4.17
N ARG A 145 -1.46 -8.07 -4.72
CA ARG A 145 -1.16 -8.38 -6.12
C ARG A 145 -2.44 -8.82 -6.81
N VAL A 146 -2.76 -8.21 -7.93
CA VAL A 146 -3.99 -8.50 -8.64
C VAL A 146 -3.74 -8.58 -10.13
N ASP A 147 -4.46 -9.49 -10.79
CA ASP A 147 -4.64 -9.54 -12.24
C ASP A 147 -6.07 -10.00 -12.57
N ASN A 148 -6.30 -10.62 -13.73
CA ASN A 148 -7.58 -11.20 -14.11
C ASN A 148 -7.84 -12.60 -13.51
N ALA A 149 -6.78 -13.28 -13.04
CA ALA A 149 -6.88 -14.63 -12.53
C ALA A 149 -7.23 -14.62 -11.03
N ASP A 150 -6.51 -13.83 -10.24
CA ASP A 150 -6.68 -13.80 -8.79
C ASP A 150 -6.35 -12.45 -8.16
N VAL A 151 -6.83 -12.32 -6.93
CA VAL A 151 -6.32 -11.36 -5.95
C VAL A 151 -5.49 -12.15 -4.96
N ARG A 152 -4.23 -11.77 -4.78
CA ARG A 152 -3.28 -12.35 -3.83
C ARG A 152 -2.81 -11.29 -2.86
N VAL A 153 -2.68 -11.68 -1.59
CA VAL A 153 -2.10 -10.87 -0.54
C VAL A 153 -0.91 -11.59 0.03
N ASP A 154 0.16 -10.84 0.30
CA ASP A 154 1.38 -11.32 0.91
C ASP A 154 1.77 -10.43 2.09
N ASP A 155 2.10 -11.05 3.21
CA ASP A 155 2.74 -10.42 4.35
C ASP A 155 4.08 -11.13 4.58
N LEU A 156 5.15 -10.51 4.07
CA LEU A 156 6.49 -11.10 4.12
C LEU A 156 7.17 -10.93 5.49
N THR A 157 6.62 -10.07 6.35
CA THR A 157 7.09 -9.95 7.74
C THR A 157 6.61 -11.14 8.56
N ASN A 158 5.37 -11.57 8.34
CA ASN A 158 4.75 -12.68 9.06
C ASN A 158 4.79 -14.01 8.28
N GLU A 159 5.44 -14.04 7.11
CA GLU A 159 5.56 -15.22 6.24
C GLU A 159 4.21 -15.85 5.86
N THR A 160 3.19 -15.00 5.64
CA THR A 160 1.84 -15.44 5.28
C THR A 160 1.44 -14.95 3.89
N THR A 161 0.67 -15.78 3.19
CA THR A 161 0.13 -15.47 1.86
C THR A 161 -1.23 -16.13 1.71
N ASP A 162 -2.13 -15.48 0.99
CA ASP A 162 -3.42 -16.04 0.62
C ASP A 162 -3.87 -15.48 -0.74
N SER A 163 -4.70 -16.23 -1.46
CA SER A 163 -5.19 -15.83 -2.78
C SER A 163 -6.60 -16.33 -3.04
N VAL A 164 -7.40 -15.50 -3.71
CA VAL A 164 -8.77 -15.83 -4.14
C VAL A 164 -8.88 -15.57 -5.63
N ALA A 165 -9.38 -16.56 -6.36
CA ALA A 165 -9.64 -16.43 -7.79
C ALA A 165 -10.73 -15.40 -8.09
N ILE A 166 -10.60 -14.66 -9.20
CA ILE A 166 -11.63 -13.73 -9.66
C ILE A 166 -12.70 -14.54 -10.41
N PRO A 167 -13.96 -14.60 -9.92
CA PRO A 167 -15.01 -15.34 -10.61
C PRO A 167 -15.22 -14.80 -12.03
N GLY A 168 -15.25 -15.70 -13.02
CA GLY A 168 -15.38 -15.33 -14.44
C GLY A 168 -14.12 -14.73 -15.07
N GLY A 169 -13.01 -14.60 -14.32
CA GLY A 169 -11.70 -14.23 -14.86
C GLY A 169 -11.58 -12.80 -15.40
N THR A 170 -12.52 -11.91 -15.06
CA THR A 170 -12.48 -10.50 -15.48
C THR A 170 -12.57 -9.59 -14.28
N ARG A 171 -11.47 -8.89 -13.98
CA ARG A 171 -11.46 -7.86 -12.94
C ARG A 171 -12.18 -6.60 -13.43
N VAL A 172 -12.98 -5.99 -12.57
CA VAL A 172 -13.48 -4.62 -12.78
C VAL A 172 -12.57 -3.64 -12.02
N MET A 173 -12.10 -2.59 -12.69
CA MET A 173 -11.15 -1.62 -12.14
C MET A 173 -11.85 -0.31 -11.80
N ASN A 174 -11.39 0.40 -10.77
CA ASN A 174 -11.79 1.78 -10.55
C ASN A 174 -10.87 2.74 -11.30
N THR A 175 -11.23 3.01 -12.55
CA THR A 175 -10.47 3.86 -13.46
C THR A 175 -10.77 5.36 -13.29
N HIS A 176 -11.69 5.74 -12.40
CA HIS A 176 -12.11 7.13 -12.21
C HIS A 176 -11.73 7.70 -10.82
N ALA A 177 -11.32 6.86 -9.88
CA ALA A 177 -10.92 7.26 -8.55
C ALA A 177 -9.46 6.89 -8.28
N THR A 178 -8.69 7.85 -7.78
CA THR A 178 -7.26 7.69 -7.48
C THR A 178 -7.02 6.80 -6.28
N LEU A 179 -5.86 6.14 -6.25
CA LEU A 179 -5.37 5.38 -5.10
C LEU A 179 -4.97 6.33 -3.98
N LYS A 180 -5.47 6.05 -2.77
CA LYS A 180 -5.24 6.81 -1.55
C LYS A 180 -4.46 5.97 -0.55
N ILE A 181 -3.50 6.58 0.13
CA ILE A 181 -2.75 5.98 1.23
C ILE A 181 -3.39 6.46 2.54
N GLY A 182 -3.81 5.53 3.40
CA GLY A 182 -4.51 5.85 4.65
C GLY A 182 -6.01 6.11 4.52
N SER A 183 -6.59 5.94 3.33
CA SER A 183 -8.01 6.23 3.07
C SER A 183 -8.53 5.50 1.83
N SER A 184 -9.83 5.61 1.56
CA SER A 184 -10.50 5.12 0.35
C SER A 184 -11.49 6.16 -0.19
N HIS A 185 -12.41 5.79 -1.08
CA HIS A 185 -13.51 6.66 -1.51
C HIS A 185 -14.83 6.33 -0.79
N THR A 186 -14.78 5.47 0.24
CA THR A 186 -15.90 5.14 1.13
C THR A 186 -15.43 5.00 2.59
N SER A 187 -16.35 4.72 3.51
CA SER A 187 -16.06 4.82 4.95
C SER A 187 -15.14 3.71 5.46
N PHE A 188 -13.92 4.10 5.85
CA PHE A 188 -12.95 3.32 6.64
C PHE A 188 -12.40 4.25 7.73
N PRO A 189 -13.12 4.44 8.86
CA PRO A 189 -12.84 5.53 9.80
C PRO A 189 -11.60 5.30 10.68
N GLY A 190 -11.04 4.09 10.68
CA GLY A 190 -9.92 3.75 11.55
C GLY A 190 -8.63 4.48 11.17
N GLN A 191 -7.67 4.40 12.09
CA GLN A 191 -6.36 5.02 11.95
C GLN A 191 -5.31 3.98 11.59
N CYS A 192 -4.30 4.41 10.83
CA CYS A 192 -3.14 3.58 10.52
C CYS A 192 -1.88 4.41 10.41
N ASP A 193 -0.74 3.74 10.60
CA ASP A 193 0.57 4.30 10.37
C ASP A 193 1.16 3.68 9.12
N ILE A 194 1.78 4.50 8.27
CA ILE A 194 2.40 4.10 7.00
C ILE A 194 3.84 4.61 6.96
N ALA A 195 4.80 3.69 6.93
CA ALA A 195 6.23 4.00 6.83
C ALA A 195 6.71 4.02 5.38
N ALA A 196 6.09 3.22 4.51
CA ALA A 196 6.38 3.22 3.08
C ALA A 196 5.16 2.79 2.28
N ALA A 197 5.06 3.26 1.04
CA ALA A 197 4.05 2.81 0.09
C ALA A 197 4.60 2.77 -1.33
N ALA A 198 4.15 1.80 -2.13
CA ALA A 198 4.44 1.72 -3.55
C ALA A 198 3.23 1.25 -4.35
N ILE A 199 3.11 1.74 -5.59
CA ILE A 199 2.12 1.32 -6.57
C ILE A 199 2.87 0.92 -7.84
N ILE A 200 2.59 -0.28 -8.34
CA ILE A 200 3.22 -0.84 -9.54
C ILE A 200 2.12 -1.22 -10.53
N ARG A 201 2.22 -0.76 -11.79
CA ARG A 201 1.20 -0.93 -12.85
C ARG A 201 1.03 -2.36 -13.40
N ARG A 202 1.61 -3.35 -12.72
CA ARG A 202 1.55 -4.77 -13.09
C ARG A 202 1.60 -5.64 -11.85
N ARG A 203 1.23 -6.90 -12.02
CA ARG A 203 1.54 -7.94 -11.05
C ARG A 203 3.05 -8.22 -11.07
N ILE A 204 3.68 -8.14 -9.90
CA ILE A 204 5.10 -8.47 -9.74
C ILE A 204 5.29 -9.92 -9.30
N SER A 205 6.42 -10.50 -9.70
CA SER A 205 6.82 -11.86 -9.29
C SER A 205 7.22 -11.93 -7.82
N ASP A 206 7.32 -13.13 -7.26
CA ASP A 206 7.79 -13.34 -5.88
C ASP A 206 9.25 -12.85 -5.70
N THR A 207 10.11 -13.01 -6.71
CA THR A 207 11.48 -12.50 -6.71
C THR A 207 11.52 -10.97 -6.65
N GLU A 208 10.67 -10.30 -7.43
CA GLU A 208 10.57 -8.84 -7.41
C GLU A 208 9.99 -8.34 -6.08
N LEU A 209 8.98 -9.03 -5.55
CA LEU A 209 8.41 -8.71 -4.24
C LEU A 209 9.45 -8.83 -3.13
N ALA A 210 10.26 -9.90 -3.14
CA ALA A 210 11.34 -10.09 -2.19
C ALA A 210 12.40 -8.99 -2.30
N ALA A 211 12.78 -8.60 -3.52
CA ALA A 211 13.73 -7.49 -3.74
C ALA A 211 13.19 -6.16 -3.21
N LEU A 212 11.90 -5.88 -3.40
CA LEU A 212 11.26 -4.68 -2.86
C LEU A 212 11.16 -4.74 -1.33
N TYR A 213 10.84 -5.90 -0.76
CA TYR A 213 10.80 -6.12 0.69
C TYR A 213 12.15 -5.81 1.33
N GLN A 214 13.26 -6.34 0.80
CA GLN A 214 14.60 -6.06 1.35
C GLN A 214 14.91 -4.56 1.35
N ARG A 215 14.54 -3.84 0.28
CA ARG A 215 14.73 -2.39 0.18
C ARG A 215 13.89 -1.63 1.21
N MET A 216 12.60 -1.99 1.35
CA MET A 216 11.72 -1.34 2.31
C MET A 216 12.09 -1.66 3.77
N LYS A 217 12.57 -2.88 4.04
CA LYS A 217 13.08 -3.31 5.35
C LYS A 217 14.32 -2.52 5.78
N VAL A 218 15.30 -2.37 4.89
CA VAL A 218 16.48 -1.52 5.16
C VAL A 218 16.06 -0.08 5.42
N SER A 219 15.12 0.44 4.62
CA SER A 219 14.58 1.78 4.86
C SER A 219 13.94 1.86 6.24
N ALA A 220 12.90 1.07 6.52
CA ALA A 220 12.18 1.07 7.79
C ALA A 220 13.11 0.94 9.01
N GLY A 221 14.13 0.07 8.93
CA GLY A 221 15.11 -0.13 9.99
C GLY A 221 15.92 1.11 10.35
N MET A 222 16.12 2.06 9.42
CA MET A 222 16.80 3.33 9.70
C MET A 222 16.01 4.25 10.65
N ASP A 223 14.69 4.05 10.79
CA ASP A 223 13.85 4.76 11.77
C ASP A 223 13.45 3.87 12.95
N GLY A 224 14.13 2.74 13.14
CA GLY A 224 13.82 1.80 14.22
C GLY A 224 12.55 0.98 14.00
N ILE A 225 11.99 0.97 12.78
CA ILE A 225 10.84 0.13 12.42
C ILE A 225 11.35 -1.25 11.97
N SER A 226 10.93 -2.30 12.67
CA SER A 226 11.30 -3.69 12.38
C SER A 226 10.18 -4.41 11.65
N ILE A 227 10.50 -5.01 10.50
CA ILE A 227 9.62 -5.78 9.60
C ILE A 227 10.36 -6.93 8.93
#